data_AF-A0A0M3KG98-F1
#
_entry.id   AF-A0A0M3KG98-F1
#
_cell.length_a   1.000
_cell.length_b   1.000
_cell.length_c   1.000
_cell.angle_alpha   90.00
_cell.angle_beta   90.00
_cell.angle_gamma   90.00
#
_symmetry.space_group_name_H-M   'P 1'
#
loop_
_entity.id
_entity.type
_entity.pdbx_description
1 polymer ?
#
loop_
_entity_poly.entity_id
_entity_poly.type
_entity_poly.pdbx_seq_one_letter_code
_entity_poly.pdbx_strand_id
1 'polypeptide(L)'
;LVTNVSPRIVRGTTSGPLYGPQQGSFLNIELISEKTAEYWLTCIKELKRDFPTKIVIASIMASFNKDDWIELAERSEAAGADALELNLSCPHGMGEREKFLDVSPIQIPFFPKMTPNITDIRTIAKAAKEGGADGVTATNTVSGLMGLKGDGSAWPSVGIEKRTTYGGVSGSAIRPIALKAVSAIANALPNFPILATGGIDCADAGMQFLNAGASVLQVCSAVQNQDYTVIQDYCTGLKALLYLSGIDSLKDWDGQSPPVPKHQLGKPVLLQNLHIPNFGKYREERAKREQKLIRSANALDTSDLGFAKRPDNQPRHVPSVNVRFLKQFLTGH
;
A
#
# COMPACT_ATOMS: atom_id res chain seq x y z
N LEU A 1 4.09 -28.32 10.47
CA LEU A 1 2.85 -27.50 10.47
C LEU A 1 2.87 -26.60 11.70
N VAL A 2 2.39 -25.38 11.58
CA VAL A 2 2.22 -24.45 12.71
C VAL A 2 0.77 -24.48 13.18
N THR A 3 0.52 -24.05 14.42
CA THR A 3 -0.83 -23.88 14.97
C THR A 3 -0.93 -22.47 15.52
N ASN A 4 -1.92 -21.72 15.04
CA ASN A 4 -2.16 -20.36 15.48
C ASN A 4 -2.76 -20.33 16.90
N VAL A 5 -2.50 -19.24 17.61
CA VAL A 5 -3.19 -18.90 18.84
C VAL A 5 -4.40 -17.98 18.57
N SER A 6 -5.24 -17.76 19.58
CA SER A 6 -6.35 -16.81 19.51
C SER A 6 -6.61 -16.14 20.87
N PRO A 7 -6.95 -14.85 20.91
CA PRO A 7 -7.05 -13.89 19.79
C PRO A 7 -5.66 -13.54 19.22
N ARG A 8 -5.59 -13.19 17.93
CA ARG A 8 -4.30 -12.97 17.24
C ARG A 8 -4.24 -11.79 16.27
N ILE A 9 -5.36 -11.18 15.92
CA ILE A 9 -5.41 -9.96 15.10
C ILE A 9 -6.26 -8.95 15.86
N VAL A 10 -5.74 -7.74 16.06
CA VAL A 10 -6.41 -6.66 16.79
C VAL A 10 -6.34 -5.36 16.00
N ARG A 11 -7.34 -4.50 16.22
CA ARG A 11 -7.34 -3.13 15.70
C ARG A 11 -6.16 -2.31 16.23
N GLY A 12 -5.78 -1.29 15.48
CA GLY A 12 -4.79 -0.31 15.88
C GLY A 12 -5.28 0.66 16.94
N THR A 13 -4.40 1.16 17.80
CA THR A 13 -4.64 2.31 18.71
C THR A 13 -4.02 3.60 18.18
N THR A 14 -3.38 3.53 16.99
CA THR A 14 -2.60 4.61 16.37
C THR A 14 -3.39 5.86 16.00
N SER A 15 -4.72 5.78 15.98
CA SER A 15 -5.64 6.88 15.63
C SER A 15 -6.71 7.10 16.70
N GLY A 16 -6.41 6.76 17.96
CA GLY A 16 -7.33 6.95 19.09
C GLY A 16 -8.50 5.96 19.09
N PRO A 17 -9.58 6.24 19.87
CA PRO A 17 -10.71 5.34 20.08
C PRO A 17 -11.72 5.37 18.91
N LEU A 18 -11.24 5.32 17.67
CA LEU A 18 -12.06 5.32 16.46
C LEU A 18 -12.31 3.90 15.96
N TYR A 19 -13.53 3.40 16.12
CA TYR A 19 -13.96 2.05 15.74
C TYR A 19 -14.68 2.03 14.38
N GLY A 20 -14.81 0.85 13.79
CA GLY A 20 -15.47 0.66 12.49
C GLY A 20 -14.50 0.86 11.32
N PRO A 21 -14.93 1.51 10.23
CA PRO A 21 -14.14 1.60 9.00
C PRO A 21 -12.84 2.40 9.21
N GLN A 22 -11.91 2.26 8.26
CA GLN A 22 -10.66 3.02 8.20
C GLN A 22 -9.80 2.87 9.47
N GLN A 23 -9.61 1.63 9.94
CA GLN A 23 -8.61 1.35 10.95
C GLN A 23 -7.23 1.73 10.43
N GLY A 24 -6.59 2.70 11.09
CA GLY A 24 -5.29 3.23 10.69
C GLY A 24 -4.18 2.18 10.75
N SER A 25 -4.33 1.17 11.59
CA SER A 25 -3.45 0.01 11.67
C SER A 25 -4.16 -1.23 12.22
N PHE A 26 -3.48 -2.38 12.09
CA PHE A 26 -3.78 -3.60 12.83
C PHE A 26 -2.48 -4.13 13.41
N LEU A 27 -2.55 -4.86 14.52
CA LEU A 27 -1.46 -5.70 15.00
C LEU A 27 -1.85 -7.16 14.94
N ASN A 28 -0.94 -8.01 14.46
CA ASN A 28 -1.14 -9.45 14.47
C ASN A 28 0.03 -10.20 15.14
N ILE A 29 -0.29 -11.33 15.75
CA ILE A 29 0.65 -12.37 16.21
C ILE A 29 0.35 -13.69 15.47
N GLU A 30 -0.10 -13.59 14.23
CA GLU A 30 -0.40 -14.73 13.37
C GLU A 30 0.91 -15.35 12.85
N LEU A 31 0.90 -16.67 12.68
CA LEU A 31 2.01 -17.42 12.10
C LEU A 31 1.85 -17.52 10.58
N ILE A 32 2.60 -18.43 9.95
CA ILE A 32 2.35 -18.82 8.56
C ILE A 32 1.03 -19.59 8.43
N SER A 33 0.67 -19.96 7.19
CA SER A 33 -0.48 -20.81 6.90
C SER A 33 -0.52 -22.09 7.76
N GLU A 34 -1.69 -22.38 8.34
CA GLU A 34 -1.99 -23.68 8.98
C GLU A 34 -2.36 -24.77 7.96
N LYS A 35 -2.62 -24.39 6.70
CA LYS A 35 -2.81 -25.36 5.61
C LYS A 35 -1.45 -25.87 5.11
N THR A 36 -1.43 -27.13 4.67
CA THR A 36 -0.24 -27.82 4.18
C THR A 36 0.29 -27.21 2.88
N ALA A 37 1.56 -27.50 2.56
CA ALA A 37 2.11 -27.16 1.24
C ALA A 37 1.27 -27.79 0.12
N GLU A 38 0.87 -29.06 0.25
CA GLU A 38 0.11 -29.76 -0.78
C GLU A 38 -1.24 -29.09 -1.13
N TYR A 39 -1.92 -28.54 -0.13
CA TYR A 39 -3.10 -27.72 -0.34
C TYR A 39 -2.79 -26.52 -1.25
N TRP A 40 -1.72 -25.78 -0.95
CA TRP A 40 -1.35 -24.59 -1.72
C TRP A 40 -0.83 -24.92 -3.11
N LEU A 41 -0.07 -26.01 -3.27
CA LEU A 41 0.39 -26.49 -4.57
C LEU A 41 -0.80 -26.85 -5.47
N THR A 42 -1.83 -27.47 -4.92
CA THR A 42 -3.08 -27.76 -5.65
C THR A 42 -3.79 -26.46 -6.04
N CYS A 43 -3.93 -25.51 -5.11
CA CYS A 43 -4.55 -24.20 -5.39
C CYS A 43 -3.80 -23.44 -6.48
N ILE A 44 -2.47 -23.44 -6.49
CA ILE A 44 -1.65 -22.76 -7.51
C ILE A 44 -1.97 -23.34 -8.90
N LYS A 45 -1.99 -24.68 -9.03
CA LYS A 45 -2.32 -25.36 -10.29
C LYS A 45 -3.71 -24.95 -10.79
N GLU A 46 -4.71 -24.97 -9.91
CA GLU A 46 -6.09 -24.60 -10.24
C GLU A 46 -6.21 -23.11 -10.63
N LEU A 47 -5.62 -22.22 -9.85
CA LEU A 47 -5.64 -20.78 -10.12
C LEU A 47 -4.96 -20.44 -11.45
N LYS A 48 -3.84 -21.08 -11.78
CA LYS A 48 -3.15 -20.83 -13.05
C LYS A 48 -3.86 -21.43 -14.25
N ARG A 49 -4.53 -22.57 -14.08
CA ARG A 49 -5.43 -23.14 -15.10
C ARG A 49 -6.59 -22.19 -15.39
N ASP A 50 -7.25 -21.69 -14.36
CA ASP A 50 -8.49 -20.91 -14.50
C ASP A 50 -8.23 -19.43 -14.80
N PHE A 51 -7.07 -18.90 -14.39
CA PHE A 51 -6.69 -17.49 -14.54
C PHE A 51 -5.27 -17.33 -15.11
N PRO A 52 -5.02 -17.77 -16.36
CA PRO A 52 -3.66 -17.82 -16.93
C PRO A 52 -2.98 -16.45 -17.03
N THR A 53 -3.76 -15.37 -17.16
CA THR A 53 -3.26 -13.99 -17.25
C THR A 53 -3.02 -13.32 -15.90
N LYS A 54 -3.44 -13.96 -14.80
CA LYS A 54 -3.23 -13.45 -13.44
C LYS A 54 -1.94 -14.03 -12.88
N ILE A 55 -1.14 -13.16 -12.29
CA ILE A 55 0.11 -13.54 -11.64
C ILE A 55 -0.20 -14.17 -10.28
N VAL A 56 0.33 -15.37 -10.04
CA VAL A 56 0.27 -16.09 -8.78
C VAL A 56 1.70 -16.27 -8.26
N ILE A 57 2.00 -15.60 -7.15
CA ILE A 57 3.31 -15.67 -6.49
C ILE A 57 3.18 -16.58 -5.26
N ALA A 58 3.99 -17.64 -5.18
CA ALA A 58 3.99 -18.54 -4.05
C ALA A 58 4.89 -18.00 -2.93
N SER A 59 4.29 -17.57 -1.81
CA SER A 59 5.05 -17.18 -0.62
C SER A 59 5.45 -18.43 0.18
N ILE A 60 6.76 -18.69 0.28
CA ILE A 60 7.30 -19.86 0.97
C ILE A 60 8.23 -19.47 2.13
N MET A 61 8.36 -20.37 3.10
CA MET A 61 9.26 -20.21 4.24
C MET A 61 9.74 -21.58 4.72
N ALA A 62 11.04 -21.72 4.89
CA ALA A 62 11.67 -22.89 5.49
C ALA A 62 12.60 -22.50 6.65
N SER A 63 13.11 -23.52 7.34
CA SER A 63 14.20 -23.37 8.30
C SER A 63 15.48 -22.88 7.59
N PHE A 64 16.56 -22.56 8.31
CA PHE A 64 17.84 -22.23 7.68
C PHE A 64 18.55 -23.50 7.19
N ASN A 65 17.91 -24.19 6.25
CA ASN A 65 18.36 -25.43 5.63
C ASN A 65 18.21 -25.29 4.12
N LYS A 66 19.30 -25.43 3.38
CA LYS A 66 19.34 -25.21 1.93
C LYS A 66 18.38 -26.17 1.19
N ASP A 67 18.38 -27.44 1.59
CA ASP A 67 17.59 -28.48 0.93
C ASP A 67 16.08 -28.24 1.13
N ASP A 68 15.66 -27.83 2.33
CA ASP A 68 14.25 -27.47 2.59
C ASP A 68 13.78 -26.31 1.70
N TRP A 69 14.63 -25.30 1.48
CA TRP A 69 14.30 -24.16 0.60
C TRP A 69 14.19 -24.59 -0.86
N ILE A 70 15.15 -25.39 -1.35
CA ILE A 70 15.14 -25.89 -2.73
C ILE A 70 13.91 -26.76 -2.97
N GLU A 71 13.62 -27.71 -2.08
CA GLU A 71 12.47 -28.62 -2.24
C GLU A 71 11.15 -27.84 -2.33
N LEU A 72 10.91 -26.88 -1.42
CA LEU A 72 9.68 -26.08 -1.46
C LEU A 72 9.60 -25.18 -2.70
N ALA A 73 10.74 -24.66 -3.15
CA ALA A 73 10.81 -23.79 -4.32
C ALA A 73 10.53 -24.57 -5.61
N GLU A 74 11.20 -25.70 -5.83
CA GLU A 74 10.99 -26.59 -6.99
C GLU A 74 9.54 -27.10 -7.05
N ARG A 75 8.96 -27.49 -5.90
CA ARG A 75 7.56 -27.93 -5.85
C ARG A 75 6.59 -26.81 -6.22
N SER A 76 6.88 -25.58 -5.78
CA SER A 76 6.05 -24.40 -6.08
C SER A 76 6.14 -24.01 -7.55
N GLU A 77 7.33 -24.07 -8.13
CA GLU A 77 7.56 -23.89 -9.57
C GLU A 77 6.84 -24.98 -10.39
N ALA A 78 6.99 -26.26 -10.01
CA ALA A 78 6.31 -27.37 -10.66
C ALA A 78 4.77 -27.31 -10.56
N ALA A 79 4.23 -26.61 -9.56
CA ALA A 79 2.81 -26.31 -9.46
C ALA A 79 2.34 -25.21 -10.42
N GLY A 80 3.26 -24.49 -11.06
CA GLY A 80 2.99 -23.45 -12.05
C GLY A 80 2.99 -22.02 -11.48
N ALA A 81 3.55 -21.79 -10.29
CA ALA A 81 3.70 -20.43 -9.77
C ALA A 81 4.50 -19.55 -10.77
N ASP A 82 4.08 -18.30 -10.97
CA ASP A 82 4.76 -17.39 -11.90
C ASP A 82 6.06 -16.82 -11.29
N ALA A 83 6.13 -16.79 -9.95
CA ALA A 83 7.29 -16.37 -9.17
C ALA A 83 7.18 -16.88 -7.73
N LEU A 84 8.27 -16.77 -6.98
CA LEU A 84 8.31 -17.04 -5.55
C LEU A 84 8.47 -15.77 -4.73
N GLU A 85 7.86 -15.72 -3.54
CA GLU A 85 8.17 -14.73 -2.51
C GLU A 85 8.80 -15.43 -1.31
N LEU A 86 10.05 -15.10 -0.99
CA LEU A 86 10.77 -15.76 0.09
C LEU A 86 10.52 -14.99 1.39
N ASN A 87 9.72 -15.56 2.29
CA ASN A 87 9.42 -14.91 3.56
C ASN A 87 10.59 -15.11 4.54
N LEU A 88 11.38 -14.05 4.74
CA LEU A 88 12.54 -14.06 5.64
C LEU A 88 12.22 -13.60 7.07
N SER A 89 10.95 -13.66 7.49
CA SER A 89 10.51 -13.24 8.83
C SER A 89 10.92 -14.18 9.97
N CYS A 90 11.66 -15.26 9.70
CA CYS A 90 12.09 -16.19 10.74
C CYS A 90 13.01 -15.45 11.74
N PRO A 91 12.69 -15.45 13.05
CA PRO A 91 13.42 -14.69 14.08
C PRO A 91 14.87 -15.15 14.29
N HIS A 92 15.32 -16.20 13.60
CA HIS A 92 16.65 -16.78 13.70
C HIS A 92 17.70 -16.05 12.82
N GLY A 93 17.70 -14.72 12.85
CA GLY A 93 18.86 -13.92 12.41
C GLY A 93 19.13 -13.90 10.90
N MET A 94 18.18 -14.27 10.04
CA MET A 94 18.36 -14.10 8.58
C MET A 94 18.38 -12.63 8.15
N GLY A 95 17.76 -11.73 8.91
CA GLY A 95 17.81 -10.29 8.64
C GLY A 95 19.17 -9.63 8.89
N GLU A 96 20.10 -10.32 9.58
CA GLU A 96 21.46 -9.81 9.88
C GLU A 96 22.58 -10.72 9.35
N ARG A 97 22.27 -11.90 8.79
CA ARG A 97 23.28 -12.78 8.21
C ARG A 97 23.54 -12.36 6.77
N GLU A 98 24.79 -12.00 6.50
CA GLU A 98 25.31 -11.55 5.19
C GLU A 98 25.15 -12.56 4.04
N LYS A 99 24.67 -13.79 4.31
CA LYS A 99 24.53 -14.84 3.31
C LYS A 99 23.07 -15.06 2.96
N PHE A 100 22.69 -14.54 1.79
CA PHE A 100 21.44 -14.89 1.14
C PHE A 100 21.45 -16.40 0.79
N LEU A 101 20.33 -17.10 1.00
CA LEU A 101 20.21 -18.51 0.64
C LEU A 101 20.21 -18.65 -0.89
N ASP A 102 21.16 -19.42 -1.38
CA ASP A 102 21.25 -19.80 -2.79
C ASP A 102 20.14 -20.80 -3.13
N VAL A 103 19.11 -20.30 -3.85
CA VAL A 103 18.00 -21.08 -4.41
C VAL A 103 18.15 -21.29 -5.92
N SER A 104 19.38 -21.26 -6.43
CA SER A 104 19.71 -21.34 -7.87
C SER A 104 19.06 -22.45 -8.72
N PRO A 105 18.53 -23.58 -8.21
CA PRO A 105 17.86 -24.56 -9.07
C PRO A 105 16.59 -24.04 -9.77
N ILE A 106 15.92 -23.02 -9.22
CA ILE A 106 14.68 -22.49 -9.80
C ILE A 106 14.92 -21.61 -11.03
N GLN A 107 14.01 -21.67 -11.99
CA GLN A 107 14.05 -20.88 -13.21
C GLN A 107 13.07 -19.70 -13.19
N ILE A 108 12.01 -19.79 -12.39
CA ILE A 108 11.07 -18.68 -12.20
C ILE A 108 11.63 -17.58 -11.30
N PRO A 109 11.22 -16.31 -11.49
CA PRO A 109 11.70 -15.20 -10.68
C PRO A 109 11.40 -15.37 -9.18
N PHE A 110 12.26 -14.82 -8.31
CA PHE A 110 11.99 -14.80 -6.87
C PHE A 110 12.29 -13.46 -6.18
N PHE A 111 11.47 -13.15 -5.17
CA PHE A 111 11.45 -11.88 -4.47
C PHE A 111 11.52 -12.08 -2.96
N PRO A 112 12.65 -11.78 -2.31
CA PRO A 112 12.75 -11.88 -0.86
C PRO A 112 11.95 -10.77 -0.17
N LYS A 113 11.08 -11.14 0.78
CA LYS A 113 10.25 -10.19 1.53
C LYS A 113 10.99 -9.68 2.76
N MET A 114 11.38 -8.41 2.70
CA MET A 114 12.23 -7.79 3.70
C MET A 114 11.44 -7.30 4.91
N THR A 115 12.02 -7.47 6.09
CA THR A 115 11.54 -6.87 7.33
C THR A 115 11.97 -5.39 7.40
N PRO A 116 11.12 -4.47 7.87
CA PRO A 116 11.53 -3.10 8.18
C PRO A 116 12.25 -2.97 9.52
N ASN A 117 12.35 -4.05 10.30
CA ASN A 117 12.89 -4.08 11.66
C ASN A 117 14.41 -4.27 11.68
N ILE A 118 15.12 -3.48 10.87
CA ILE A 118 16.57 -3.54 10.68
C ILE A 118 17.13 -2.12 10.53
N THR A 119 18.43 -1.98 10.81
CA THR A 119 19.11 -0.67 10.78
C THR A 119 19.17 -0.08 9.37
N ASP A 120 19.58 -0.88 8.37
CA ASP A 120 19.68 -0.46 6.98
C ASP A 120 19.16 -1.53 6.01
N ILE A 121 17.96 -1.30 5.48
CA ILE A 121 17.34 -2.20 4.50
C ILE A 121 18.09 -2.28 3.17
N ARG A 122 18.90 -1.27 2.83
CA ARG A 122 19.68 -1.26 1.58
C ARG A 122 20.73 -2.36 1.57
N THR A 123 21.32 -2.67 2.72
CA THR A 123 22.31 -3.75 2.86
C THR A 123 21.70 -5.11 2.53
N ILE A 124 20.50 -5.38 3.04
CA ILE A 124 19.80 -6.64 2.80
C ILE A 124 19.28 -6.72 1.35
N ALA A 125 18.81 -5.62 0.78
CA ALA A 125 18.42 -5.57 -0.63
C ALA A 125 19.61 -5.83 -1.57
N LYS A 126 20.80 -5.30 -1.24
CA LYS A 126 22.05 -5.57 -1.98
C LYS A 126 22.44 -7.04 -1.89
N ALA A 127 22.45 -7.59 -0.68
CA ALA A 127 22.74 -9.01 -0.46
C ALA A 127 21.74 -9.94 -1.20
N ALA A 128 20.46 -9.58 -1.24
CA ALA A 128 19.45 -10.30 -2.01
C ALA A 128 19.77 -10.29 -3.51
N LYS A 129 20.10 -9.12 -4.07
CA LYS A 129 20.48 -8.99 -5.47
C LYS A 129 21.76 -9.77 -5.80
N GLU A 130 22.78 -9.71 -4.94
CA GLU A 130 24.03 -10.47 -5.07
C GLU A 130 23.79 -11.98 -4.95
N GLY A 131 22.80 -12.39 -4.15
CA GLY A 131 22.30 -13.77 -4.05
C GLY A 131 21.42 -14.23 -5.21
N GLY A 132 21.25 -13.41 -6.25
CA GLY A 132 20.52 -13.76 -7.47
C GLY A 132 19.02 -13.44 -7.47
N ALA A 133 18.51 -12.70 -6.48
CA ALA A 133 17.10 -12.31 -6.47
C ALA A 133 16.77 -11.38 -7.65
N ASP A 134 15.60 -11.57 -8.26
CA ASP A 134 15.09 -10.76 -9.37
C ASP A 134 14.50 -9.42 -8.91
N GLY A 135 14.34 -9.25 -7.61
CA GLY A 135 13.79 -8.06 -6.98
C GLY A 135 13.58 -8.31 -5.50
N VAL A 136 12.89 -7.41 -4.83
CA VAL A 136 12.55 -7.54 -3.41
C VAL A 136 11.14 -7.07 -3.11
N THR A 137 10.53 -7.64 -2.07
CA THR A 137 9.29 -7.12 -1.50
C THR A 137 9.60 -6.25 -0.28
N ALA A 138 9.15 -4.99 -0.29
CA ALA A 138 9.43 -4.00 0.75
C ALA A 138 8.12 -3.33 1.23
N THR A 139 7.66 -3.53 2.47
CA THR A 139 8.22 -4.37 3.54
C THR A 139 7.16 -5.26 4.20
N ASN A 140 7.63 -6.18 5.04
CA ASN A 140 6.81 -6.85 6.04
C ASN A 140 6.37 -5.86 7.13
N THR A 141 5.67 -6.37 8.14
CA THR A 141 5.14 -5.61 9.29
C THR A 141 6.22 -5.04 10.21
N VAL A 142 5.88 -3.96 10.91
CA VAL A 142 6.75 -3.32 11.92
C VAL A 142 6.50 -3.98 13.28
N SER A 143 7.54 -4.40 13.97
CA SER A 143 7.42 -5.03 15.29
C SER A 143 6.89 -4.03 16.32
N GLY A 144 5.94 -4.44 17.14
CA GLY A 144 5.39 -3.59 18.18
C GLY A 144 4.49 -4.29 19.18
N LEU A 145 3.99 -3.49 20.13
CA LEU A 145 2.96 -3.84 21.09
C LEU A 145 1.85 -2.80 21.00
N MET A 146 0.62 -3.20 20.68
CA MET A 146 -0.44 -2.24 20.32
C MET A 146 -0.99 -1.47 21.52
N GLY A 147 -0.96 -2.08 22.70
CA GLY A 147 -1.33 -1.40 23.93
C GLY A 147 -1.56 -2.34 25.09
N LEU A 148 -1.61 -1.71 26.28
CA LEU A 148 -2.02 -2.32 27.53
C LEU A 148 -3.34 -1.67 27.98
N LYS A 149 -4.16 -2.43 28.70
CA LYS A 149 -5.33 -1.92 29.42
C LYS A 149 -4.89 -1.25 30.72
N GLY A 150 -5.82 -0.54 31.38
CA GLY A 150 -5.55 0.13 32.65
C GLY A 150 -5.16 -0.81 33.79
N ASP A 151 -5.51 -2.10 33.71
CA ASP A 151 -5.10 -3.15 34.65
C ASP A 151 -3.72 -3.76 34.33
N GLY A 152 -3.03 -3.24 33.31
CA GLY A 152 -1.72 -3.73 32.85
C GLY A 152 -1.79 -4.91 31.87
N SER A 153 -2.96 -5.50 31.61
CA SER A 153 -3.08 -6.61 30.67
C SER A 153 -2.95 -6.15 29.21
N ALA A 154 -2.20 -6.89 28.39
CA ALA A 154 -1.99 -6.54 26.98
C ALA A 154 -3.17 -6.94 26.10
N TRP A 155 -3.34 -6.30 24.93
CA TRP A 155 -4.28 -6.76 23.90
C TRP A 155 -3.56 -6.93 22.55
N PRO A 156 -3.55 -8.14 21.94
CA PRO A 156 -4.30 -9.35 22.31
C PRO A 156 -3.78 -10.03 23.60
N SER A 157 -4.71 -10.64 24.37
CA SER A 157 -4.43 -11.47 25.55
C SER A 157 -4.75 -12.93 25.25
N VAL A 158 -3.78 -13.84 25.39
CA VAL A 158 -3.92 -15.27 25.09
C VAL A 158 -3.92 -16.11 26.37
N GLY A 159 -4.86 -17.05 26.46
CA GLY A 159 -4.98 -18.00 27.58
C GLY A 159 -5.43 -17.38 28.91
N ILE A 160 -5.52 -18.21 29.94
CA ILE A 160 -5.95 -17.81 31.30
C ILE A 160 -4.99 -16.78 31.89
N GLU A 161 -3.70 -16.92 31.62
CA GLU A 161 -2.64 -16.01 32.06
C GLU A 161 -2.61 -14.67 31.30
N LYS A 162 -3.47 -14.47 30.30
CA LYS A 162 -3.55 -13.24 29.48
C LYS A 162 -2.21 -12.80 28.88
N ARG A 163 -1.39 -13.76 28.43
CA ARG A 163 -0.06 -13.48 27.88
C ARG A 163 -0.14 -12.87 26.48
N THR A 164 0.92 -12.19 26.08
CA THR A 164 1.10 -11.73 24.70
C THR A 164 2.57 -11.84 24.30
N THR A 165 2.85 -11.60 23.02
CA THR A 165 4.19 -11.38 22.47
C THR A 165 4.17 -10.14 21.58
N TYR A 166 5.34 -9.66 21.17
CA TYR A 166 5.40 -8.62 20.15
C TYR A 166 4.80 -9.12 18.84
N GLY A 167 3.97 -8.28 18.22
CA GLY A 167 3.30 -8.59 16.97
C GLY A 167 3.74 -7.66 15.83
N GLY A 168 3.24 -7.96 14.64
CA GLY A 168 3.44 -7.17 13.44
C GLY A 168 2.36 -6.10 13.28
N VAL A 169 2.75 -4.83 13.33
CA VAL A 169 1.94 -3.67 12.98
C VAL A 169 1.89 -3.51 11.46
N SER A 170 0.67 -3.34 10.94
CA SER A 170 0.35 -3.16 9.53
C SER A 170 -0.59 -1.96 9.31
N GLY A 171 -0.96 -1.68 8.07
CA GLY A 171 -1.90 -0.60 7.71
C GLY A 171 -1.25 0.76 7.44
N SER A 172 -2.08 1.79 7.26
CA SER A 172 -1.64 3.14 6.88
C SER A 172 -0.63 3.75 7.86
N ALA A 173 -0.66 3.36 9.14
CA ALA A 173 0.29 3.84 10.15
C ALA A 173 1.76 3.50 9.83
N ILE A 174 2.01 2.40 9.10
CA ILE A 174 3.39 2.02 8.71
C ILE A 174 3.77 2.54 7.32
N ARG A 175 2.86 3.21 6.59
CA ARG A 175 3.12 3.72 5.23
C ARG A 175 4.38 4.59 5.15
N PRO A 176 4.64 5.54 6.06
CA PRO A 176 5.87 6.35 5.99
C PRO A 176 7.15 5.51 6.09
N ILE A 177 7.14 4.42 6.87
CA ILE A 177 8.27 3.50 7.02
C ILE A 177 8.47 2.71 5.71
N ALA A 178 7.39 2.21 5.13
CA ALA A 178 7.43 1.48 3.86
C ALA A 178 7.85 2.37 2.68
N LEU A 179 7.35 3.60 2.58
CA LEU A 179 7.77 4.57 1.55
C LEU A 179 9.27 4.91 1.67
N LYS A 180 9.77 5.12 2.89
CA LYS A 180 11.21 5.30 3.13
C LYS A 180 12.01 4.08 2.66
N ALA A 181 11.55 2.87 2.99
CA ALA A 181 12.22 1.64 2.59
C ALA A 181 12.30 1.51 1.06
N VAL A 182 11.15 1.62 0.38
CA VAL A 182 11.06 1.53 -1.09
C VAL A 182 11.95 2.56 -1.77
N SER A 183 11.85 3.83 -1.39
CA SER A 183 12.67 4.91 -1.98
C SER A 183 14.16 4.73 -1.69
N ALA A 184 14.54 4.29 -0.50
CA ALA A 184 15.94 4.03 -0.15
C ALA A 184 16.54 2.89 -0.98
N ILE A 185 15.78 1.82 -1.22
CA ILE A 185 16.22 0.70 -2.07
C ILE A 185 16.30 1.15 -3.53
N ALA A 186 15.27 1.81 -4.05
CA ALA A 186 15.23 2.27 -5.44
C ALA A 186 16.41 3.19 -5.78
N ASN A 187 16.76 4.10 -4.86
CA ASN A 187 17.92 4.99 -5.01
C ASN A 187 19.26 4.24 -4.92
N ALA A 188 19.36 3.23 -4.05
CA ALA A 188 20.60 2.48 -3.87
C ALA A 188 20.83 1.42 -4.96
N LEU A 189 19.75 0.90 -5.54
CA LEU A 189 19.73 -0.16 -6.55
C LEU A 189 18.84 0.25 -7.73
N PRO A 190 19.30 1.17 -8.60
CA PRO A 190 18.52 1.59 -9.75
C PRO A 190 18.08 0.41 -10.63
N ASN A 191 16.83 0.45 -11.08
CA ASN A 191 16.18 -0.59 -11.90
C ASN A 191 16.03 -1.97 -11.24
N PHE A 192 16.32 -2.10 -9.94
CA PHE A 192 16.04 -3.34 -9.22
C PHE A 192 14.54 -3.41 -8.88
N PRO A 193 13.80 -4.43 -9.33
CA PRO A 193 12.36 -4.52 -9.09
C PRO A 193 11.98 -4.51 -7.61
N ILE A 194 10.97 -3.71 -7.27
CA ILE A 194 10.44 -3.60 -5.90
C ILE A 194 8.93 -3.85 -5.93
N LEU A 195 8.49 -4.82 -5.14
CA LEU A 195 7.09 -5.06 -4.82
C LEU A 195 6.78 -4.33 -3.50
N ALA A 196 6.01 -3.26 -3.56
CA ALA A 196 5.72 -2.45 -2.37
C ALA A 196 4.59 -3.06 -1.52
N THR A 197 4.75 -3.04 -0.20
CA THR A 197 3.69 -3.34 0.78
C THR A 197 3.88 -2.45 2.01
N GLY A 198 2.78 -1.91 2.50
CA GLY A 198 2.77 -1.11 3.73
C GLY A 198 1.78 0.04 3.64
N GLY A 199 0.54 -0.22 4.05
CA GLY A 199 -0.48 0.83 4.16
C GLY A 199 -0.97 1.40 2.83
N ILE A 200 -0.94 0.62 1.74
CA ILE A 200 -1.55 1.00 0.45
C ILE A 200 -3.06 0.74 0.55
N ASP A 201 -3.86 1.80 0.47
CA ASP A 201 -5.32 1.74 0.68
C ASP A 201 -6.14 2.56 -0.33
N CYS A 202 -5.49 3.20 -1.31
CA CYS A 202 -6.14 3.91 -2.40
C CYS A 202 -5.19 4.05 -3.59
N ALA A 203 -5.73 4.51 -4.73
CA ALA A 203 -4.94 4.75 -5.94
C ALA A 203 -3.83 5.81 -5.74
N ASP A 204 -4.09 6.85 -4.95
CA ASP A 204 -3.11 7.91 -4.67
C ASP A 204 -1.93 7.36 -3.85
N ALA A 205 -2.20 6.62 -2.77
CA ALA A 205 -1.18 5.91 -2.02
C ALA A 205 -0.39 4.95 -2.92
N GLY A 206 -1.06 4.27 -3.85
CA GLY A 206 -0.41 3.45 -4.85
C GLY A 206 0.54 4.24 -5.75
N MET A 207 0.10 5.39 -6.27
CA MET A 207 0.92 6.29 -7.09
C MET A 207 2.16 6.78 -6.34
N GLN A 208 2.05 7.07 -5.03
CA GLN A 208 3.19 7.45 -4.19
C GLN A 208 4.29 6.37 -4.19
N PHE A 209 3.91 5.09 -4.06
CA PHE A 209 4.87 3.98 -4.11
C PHE A 209 5.48 3.76 -5.49
N LEU A 210 4.70 3.92 -6.56
CA LEU A 210 5.21 3.86 -7.94
C LEU A 210 6.27 4.96 -8.17
N ASN A 211 5.97 6.19 -7.73
CA ASN A 211 6.92 7.31 -7.78
C ASN A 211 8.15 7.10 -6.87
N ALA A 212 7.99 6.37 -5.76
CA ALA A 212 9.10 5.99 -4.89
C ALA A 212 10.00 4.88 -5.48
N GLY A 213 9.62 4.29 -6.63
CA GLY A 213 10.41 3.29 -7.35
C GLY A 213 9.85 1.86 -7.30
N ALA A 214 8.65 1.65 -6.75
CA ALA A 214 7.97 0.36 -6.82
C ALA A 214 7.46 0.05 -8.23
N SER A 215 7.39 -1.23 -8.57
CA SER A 215 6.79 -1.71 -9.84
C SER A 215 5.38 -2.25 -9.66
N VAL A 216 5.09 -2.86 -8.51
CA VAL A 216 3.76 -3.39 -8.13
C VAL A 216 3.46 -3.15 -6.67
N LEU A 217 2.18 -3.25 -6.33
CA LEU A 217 1.60 -2.84 -5.06
C LEU A 217 0.85 -4.01 -4.43
N GLN A 218 1.29 -4.45 -3.26
CA GLN A 218 0.63 -5.48 -2.44
C GLN A 218 -0.25 -4.82 -1.37
N VAL A 219 -1.43 -5.41 -1.13
CA VAL A 219 -2.46 -4.85 -0.23
C VAL A 219 -2.93 -5.94 0.75
N CYS A 220 -3.02 -5.60 2.04
CA CYS A 220 -3.57 -6.47 3.08
C CYS A 220 -4.58 -5.71 3.95
N SER A 221 -4.11 -4.76 4.78
CA SER A 221 -4.96 -4.08 5.77
C SER A 221 -6.14 -3.29 5.19
N ALA A 222 -6.03 -2.79 3.95
CA ALA A 222 -7.15 -2.10 3.30
C ALA A 222 -8.29 -3.07 2.96
N VAL A 223 -7.95 -4.30 2.54
CA VAL A 223 -8.94 -5.38 2.36
C VAL A 223 -9.49 -5.85 3.70
N GLN A 224 -8.66 -5.94 4.76
CA GLN A 224 -9.16 -6.25 6.11
C GLN A 224 -10.15 -5.20 6.64
N ASN A 225 -9.97 -3.92 6.26
CA ASN A 225 -10.90 -2.83 6.58
C ASN A 225 -12.19 -2.88 5.76
N GLN A 226 -12.21 -3.62 4.66
CA GLN A 226 -13.27 -3.60 3.66
C GLN A 226 -13.45 -5.01 3.06
N ASP A 227 -13.23 -5.17 1.76
CA ASP A 227 -13.39 -6.41 1.00
C ASP A 227 -12.62 -6.31 -0.33
N TYR A 228 -12.72 -7.33 -1.19
CA TYR A 228 -11.98 -7.38 -2.45
C TYR A 228 -12.41 -6.35 -3.50
N THR A 229 -13.59 -5.73 -3.38
CA THR A 229 -14.11 -4.78 -4.39
C THR A 229 -13.29 -3.49 -4.46
N VAL A 230 -12.46 -3.20 -3.46
CA VAL A 230 -11.51 -2.07 -3.47
C VAL A 230 -10.57 -2.07 -4.68
N ILE A 231 -10.33 -3.24 -5.31
CA ILE A 231 -9.54 -3.30 -6.54
C ILE A 231 -10.15 -2.47 -7.69
N GLN A 232 -11.48 -2.35 -7.74
CA GLN A 232 -12.16 -1.54 -8.74
C GLN A 232 -11.80 -0.06 -8.56
N ASP A 233 -11.90 0.45 -7.34
CA ASP A 233 -11.53 1.82 -6.98
C ASP A 233 -10.04 2.10 -7.29
N TYR A 234 -9.16 1.18 -6.93
CA TYR A 234 -7.72 1.33 -7.19
C TYR A 234 -7.43 1.43 -8.69
N CYS A 235 -8.08 0.58 -9.50
CA CYS A 235 -7.89 0.58 -10.95
C CYS A 235 -8.44 1.86 -11.59
N THR A 236 -9.65 2.31 -11.23
CA THR A 236 -10.23 3.53 -11.80
C THR A 236 -9.51 4.78 -11.32
N GLY A 237 -9.15 4.84 -10.04
CA GLY A 237 -8.40 5.95 -9.48
C GLY A 237 -7.01 6.10 -10.10
N LEU A 238 -6.29 4.99 -10.31
CA LEU A 238 -4.95 5.06 -10.92
C LEU A 238 -5.03 5.50 -12.38
N LYS A 239 -6.02 5.01 -13.14
CA LYS A 239 -6.28 5.49 -14.51
C LYS A 239 -6.60 6.98 -14.53
N ALA A 240 -7.41 7.47 -13.60
CA ALA A 240 -7.75 8.88 -13.49
C ALA A 240 -6.52 9.75 -13.18
N LEU A 241 -5.70 9.34 -12.21
CA LEU A 241 -4.46 10.05 -11.86
C LEU A 241 -3.50 10.15 -13.04
N LEU A 242 -3.27 9.05 -13.75
CA LEU A 242 -2.43 9.04 -14.95
C LEU A 242 -3.00 9.92 -16.07
N TYR A 243 -4.31 9.83 -16.32
CA TYR A 243 -4.98 10.66 -17.32
C TYR A 243 -4.82 12.14 -16.99
N LEU A 244 -5.18 12.56 -15.77
CA LEU A 244 -5.13 13.96 -15.33
C LEU A 244 -3.71 14.54 -15.34
N SER A 245 -2.71 13.73 -15.01
CA SER A 245 -1.29 14.15 -15.09
C SER A 245 -0.84 14.53 -16.50
N GLY A 246 -1.54 14.05 -17.54
CA GLY A 246 -1.28 14.37 -18.94
C GLY A 246 -2.11 15.54 -19.47
N ILE A 247 -2.99 16.15 -18.66
CA ILE A 247 -3.90 17.24 -19.06
C ILE A 247 -3.37 18.59 -18.60
N ASP A 248 -2.90 19.41 -19.55
CA ASP A 248 -2.32 20.73 -19.27
C ASP A 248 -3.31 21.70 -18.64
N SER A 249 -4.58 21.66 -19.05
CA SER A 249 -5.63 22.54 -18.51
C SER A 249 -5.93 22.29 -17.03
N LEU A 250 -5.49 21.17 -16.48
CA LEU A 250 -5.72 20.76 -15.09
C LEU A 250 -4.40 20.64 -14.29
N LYS A 251 -3.29 21.18 -14.80
CA LYS A 251 -1.97 21.10 -14.17
C LYS A 251 -1.90 21.62 -12.72
N ASP A 252 -2.79 22.54 -12.36
CA ASP A 252 -2.84 23.14 -11.01
C ASP A 252 -3.63 22.28 -10.02
N TRP A 253 -4.19 21.15 -10.46
CA TRP A 253 -4.85 20.17 -9.60
C TRP A 253 -3.82 19.29 -8.89
N ASP A 254 -4.12 18.93 -7.64
CA ASP A 254 -3.36 17.91 -6.91
C ASP A 254 -4.02 16.55 -7.13
N GLY A 255 -3.58 15.85 -8.18
CA GLY A 255 -4.19 14.60 -8.64
C GLY A 255 -5.66 14.81 -9.04
N GLN A 256 -6.59 14.23 -8.28
CA GLN A 256 -8.03 14.39 -8.50
C GLN A 256 -8.64 15.56 -7.72
N SER A 257 -7.84 16.33 -6.97
CA SER A 257 -8.30 17.45 -6.14
C SER A 257 -8.14 18.77 -6.91
N PRO A 258 -9.24 19.49 -7.22
CA PRO A 258 -9.16 20.84 -7.77
C PRO A 258 -8.51 21.81 -6.78
N PRO A 259 -7.93 22.93 -7.26
CA PRO A 259 -7.52 24.04 -6.40
C PRO A 259 -8.66 24.44 -5.47
N VAL A 260 -8.40 24.53 -4.17
CA VAL A 260 -9.43 24.82 -3.17
C VAL A 260 -9.81 26.30 -3.24
N PRO A 261 -11.00 26.67 -3.75
CA PRO A 261 -11.42 28.06 -3.75
C PRO A 261 -11.78 28.51 -2.33
N LYS A 262 -11.76 29.83 -2.09
CA LYS A 262 -12.24 30.37 -0.82
C LYS A 262 -13.72 30.04 -0.63
N HIS A 263 -14.00 29.18 0.35
CA HIS A 263 -15.34 28.67 0.62
C HIS A 263 -15.68 28.75 2.11
N GLN A 264 -16.95 28.59 2.44
CA GLN A 264 -17.43 28.40 3.80
C GLN A 264 -18.45 27.26 3.81
N LEU A 265 -18.18 26.22 4.61
CA LEU A 265 -19.01 24.99 4.65
C LEU A 265 -19.24 24.39 3.24
N GLY A 266 -18.17 24.34 2.43
CA GLY A 266 -18.20 23.85 1.04
C GLY A 266 -18.84 24.79 0.00
N LYS A 267 -19.37 25.96 0.40
CA LYS A 267 -19.99 26.91 -0.53
C LYS A 267 -19.05 28.06 -0.90
N PRO A 268 -18.93 28.44 -2.19
CA PRO A 268 -18.12 29.60 -2.59
C PRO A 268 -18.56 30.87 -1.87
N VAL A 269 -17.59 31.68 -1.42
CA VAL A 269 -17.89 32.96 -0.76
C VAL A 269 -18.21 34.02 -1.82
N LEU A 270 -19.38 34.66 -1.70
CA LEU A 270 -19.81 35.73 -2.62
C LEU A 270 -18.96 36.99 -2.48
N LEU A 271 -18.72 37.41 -1.24
CA LEU A 271 -17.93 38.60 -0.98
C LEU A 271 -16.46 38.26 -0.71
N GLN A 272 -15.60 38.56 -1.67
CA GLN A 272 -14.17 38.37 -1.54
C GLN A 272 -13.54 39.45 -0.64
N ASN A 273 -12.39 39.14 -0.03
CA ASN A 273 -11.56 40.09 0.74
C ASN A 273 -12.20 40.81 1.94
N LEU A 274 -13.26 40.26 2.55
CA LEU A 274 -13.76 40.78 3.83
C LEU A 274 -13.10 40.14 5.04
N HIS A 275 -12.59 40.99 5.94
CA HIS A 275 -12.11 40.64 7.28
C HIS A 275 -13.27 40.61 8.30
N ILE A 276 -14.42 40.05 7.91
CA ILE A 276 -15.62 39.95 8.76
C ILE A 276 -15.84 38.46 9.10
N PRO A 277 -15.71 38.04 10.37
CA PRO A 277 -15.97 36.66 10.78
C PRO A 277 -17.42 36.22 10.58
N ASN A 278 -17.65 34.91 10.53
CA ASN A 278 -18.98 34.33 10.29
C ASN A 278 -19.73 33.97 11.58
N PHE A 279 -19.80 34.89 12.54
CA PHE A 279 -20.53 34.69 13.79
C PHE A 279 -21.10 36.00 14.35
N GLY A 280 -22.12 35.91 15.21
CA GLY A 280 -22.72 37.05 15.91
C GLY A 280 -23.11 38.20 14.97
N LYS A 281 -22.89 39.45 15.43
CA LYS A 281 -23.20 40.68 14.67
C LYS A 281 -22.52 40.75 13.29
N TYR A 282 -21.34 40.15 13.15
CA TYR A 282 -20.57 40.13 11.91
C TYR A 282 -21.26 39.29 10.82
N ARG A 283 -21.99 38.24 11.23
CA ARG A 283 -22.81 37.43 10.31
C ARG A 283 -23.96 38.23 9.72
N GLU A 284 -24.64 39.03 10.53
CA GLU A 284 -25.73 39.90 10.07
C GLU A 284 -25.21 41.01 9.14
N GLU A 285 -24.09 41.61 9.49
CA GLU A 285 -23.42 42.60 8.65
C GLU A 285 -23.03 42.02 7.29
N ARG A 286 -22.45 40.82 7.28
CA ARG A 286 -22.14 40.10 6.05
C ARG A 286 -23.39 39.81 5.24
N ALA A 287 -24.46 39.29 5.85
CA ALA A 287 -25.72 38.98 5.17
C ALA A 287 -26.33 40.22 4.50
N LYS A 288 -26.30 41.38 5.18
CA LYS A 288 -26.75 42.65 4.59
C LYS A 288 -25.93 43.05 3.36
N ARG A 289 -24.60 42.89 3.42
CA ARG A 289 -23.71 43.19 2.29
C ARG A 289 -23.91 42.21 1.12
N GLU A 290 -24.07 40.92 1.41
CA GLU A 290 -24.36 39.89 0.40
C GLU A 290 -25.71 40.17 -0.28
N GLN A 291 -26.74 40.49 0.50
CA GLN A 291 -28.06 40.85 -0.03
C GLN A 291 -27.98 42.11 -0.91
N LYS A 292 -27.16 43.10 -0.52
CA LYS A 292 -26.92 44.29 -1.34
C LYS A 292 -26.26 43.92 -2.67
N LEU A 293 -25.23 43.07 -2.66
CA LEU A 293 -24.55 42.60 -3.86
C LEU A 293 -25.52 41.85 -4.79
N ILE A 294 -26.31 40.92 -4.25
CA ILE A 294 -27.28 40.12 -5.02
C ILE A 294 -28.34 41.01 -5.67
N ARG A 295 -28.83 42.04 -4.95
CA ARG A 295 -29.80 43.00 -5.50
C ARG A 295 -29.21 43.89 -6.60
N SER A 296 -27.93 44.22 -6.52
CA SER A 296 -27.24 45.01 -7.55
C SER A 296 -26.74 44.18 -8.72
N ALA A 297 -26.60 42.86 -8.55
CA ALA A 297 -26.15 41.97 -9.59
C ALA A 297 -27.27 41.75 -10.62
N ASN A 298 -26.95 41.91 -11.90
CA ASN A 298 -27.84 41.50 -12.97
C ASN A 298 -27.81 39.97 -13.07
N ALA A 299 -28.87 39.30 -12.63
CA ALA A 299 -28.98 37.84 -12.66
C ALA A 299 -28.94 37.24 -14.08
N LEU A 300 -29.12 38.07 -15.12
CA LEU A 300 -29.04 37.70 -16.53
C LEU A 300 -27.70 38.07 -17.17
N ASP A 301 -26.80 38.72 -16.44
CA ASP A 301 -25.47 39.04 -16.94
C ASP A 301 -24.58 37.80 -16.89
N THR A 302 -24.32 37.26 -18.07
CA THR A 302 -23.50 36.06 -18.26
C THR A 302 -22.07 36.41 -18.71
N SER A 303 -21.67 37.68 -18.72
CA SER A 303 -20.34 38.09 -19.20
C SER A 303 -19.20 37.47 -18.37
N ASP A 304 -19.42 37.30 -17.06
CA ASP A 304 -18.50 36.67 -16.11
C ASP A 304 -18.77 35.18 -15.89
N LEU A 305 -19.88 34.66 -16.44
CA LEU A 305 -20.11 33.22 -16.52
C LEU A 305 -19.27 32.70 -17.67
N GLY A 306 -17.97 32.52 -17.42
CA GLY A 306 -17.17 31.61 -18.22
C GLY A 306 -17.86 30.24 -18.16
N PHE A 307 -18.73 29.95 -19.14
CA PHE A 307 -19.39 28.66 -19.28
C PHE A 307 -18.30 27.61 -19.14
N ALA A 308 -18.52 26.59 -18.30
CA ALA A 308 -17.51 25.60 -17.96
C ALA A 308 -16.80 25.14 -19.25
N LYS A 309 -15.59 25.67 -19.48
CA LYS A 309 -14.81 25.27 -20.64
C LYS A 309 -14.41 23.84 -20.37
N ARG A 310 -14.85 22.92 -21.23
CA ARG A 310 -14.44 21.53 -21.13
C ARG A 310 -12.90 21.53 -21.10
N PRO A 311 -12.28 20.87 -20.10
CA PRO A 311 -10.84 20.68 -20.10
C PRO A 311 -10.40 20.05 -21.43
N ASP A 312 -9.14 20.28 -21.79
CA ASP A 312 -8.56 19.57 -22.93
C ASP A 312 -8.80 18.06 -22.74
N ASN A 313 -9.28 17.38 -23.78
CA ASN A 313 -9.65 15.97 -23.72
C ASN A 313 -8.58 15.04 -24.31
N GLN A 314 -7.43 15.59 -24.66
CA GLN A 314 -6.31 14.85 -25.21
C GLN A 314 -5.11 14.94 -24.26
N PRO A 315 -4.73 13.84 -23.58
CA PRO A 315 -3.52 13.82 -22.79
C PRO A 315 -2.30 13.94 -23.71
N ARG A 316 -1.42 14.91 -23.44
CA ARG A 316 -0.20 15.12 -24.25
C ARG A 316 0.83 14.04 -24.00
N HIS A 317 0.96 13.62 -22.74
CA HIS A 317 1.88 12.59 -22.31
C HIS A 317 1.26 11.82 -21.14
N VAL A 318 1.20 10.49 -21.22
CA VAL A 318 0.84 9.64 -20.07
C VAL A 318 2.14 9.08 -19.49
N PRO A 319 2.48 9.37 -18.22
CA PRO A 319 3.68 8.82 -17.58
C PRO A 319 3.67 7.30 -17.70
N SER A 320 4.70 6.73 -18.31
CA SER A 320 4.89 5.28 -18.30
C SER A 320 5.68 4.91 -17.05
N VAL A 321 5.08 4.13 -16.16
CA VAL A 321 5.84 3.42 -15.14
C VAL A 321 6.69 2.37 -15.88
N ASN A 322 7.95 2.20 -15.49
CA ASN A 322 8.87 1.27 -16.15
C ASN A 322 8.53 -0.19 -15.79
N VAL A 323 7.38 -0.68 -16.23
CA VAL A 323 6.89 -2.05 -15.96
C VAL A 323 7.41 -3.06 -16.99
N ARG A 324 8.24 -2.61 -17.96
CA ARG A 324 8.80 -3.47 -19.02
C ARG A 324 9.51 -4.69 -18.45
N PHE A 325 10.24 -4.53 -17.36
CA PHE A 325 10.94 -5.62 -16.71
C PHE A 325 9.97 -6.65 -16.11
N LEU A 326 8.98 -6.26 -15.31
CA LEU A 326 8.13 -7.24 -14.63
C LEU A 326 7.30 -8.10 -15.57
N LYS A 327 6.84 -7.54 -16.71
CA LYS A 327 6.07 -8.31 -17.69
C LYS A 327 6.97 -9.26 -18.49
N GLN A 328 8.16 -8.82 -18.90
CA GLN A 328 9.17 -9.71 -19.49
C GLN A 328 9.62 -10.82 -18.54
N PHE A 329 9.81 -10.49 -17.25
CA PHE A 329 10.22 -11.44 -16.22
C PHE A 329 9.13 -12.44 -15.84
N LEU A 330 7.87 -12.00 -15.68
CA LEU A 330 6.78 -12.86 -15.21
C LEU A 330 6.01 -13.59 -16.32
N THR A 331 6.15 -13.18 -17.59
CA THR A 331 5.40 -13.79 -18.70
C THR A 331 6.28 -14.42 -19.78
N GLY A 332 7.61 -14.36 -19.65
CA GLY A 332 8.54 -14.96 -20.62
C GLY A 332 8.51 -14.33 -22.02
N HIS A 333 7.93 -13.13 -22.16
CA HIS A 333 7.77 -12.38 -23.42
C HIS A 333 8.13 -10.91 -23.24
#